data_AF-A0A7W0X775-F1
#
_entry.id   AF-A0A7W0X775-F1
#
_cell.length_a   1.000
_cell.length_b   1.000
_cell.length_c   1.000
_cell.angle_alpha   90.00
_cell.angle_beta   90.00
_cell.angle_gamma   90.00
#
_symmetry.space_group_name_H-M   'P 1'
#
loop_
_entity.id
_entity.type
_entity.pdbx_description
1 polymer ?
#
loop_
_entity_poly.entity_id
_entity_poly.type
_entity_poly.pdbx_seq_one_letter_code
_entity_poly.pdbx_strand_id
1 'polypeptide(L)'
;MSAGLARRVAEAGLDWIIPDWEVSPRVHALSTTRHGGVSSGAQATLDLGPGSLPAGVAAAPILENRRTLAQFLPAPPVWLAQ
;
A
#
# COMPACT_ATOMS: atom_id res chain seq x y z
N MET A 1 7.14 1.20 18.66
CA MET A 1 7.02 -0.25 18.40
C MET A 1 6.33 -0.45 17.06
N SER A 2 7.07 -0.27 15.96
CA SER A 2 6.64 -0.62 14.59
C SER A 2 6.46 -2.13 14.39
N ALA A 3 6.94 -2.94 15.35
CA ALA A 3 6.91 -4.40 15.34
C ALA A 3 5.54 -5.01 15.02
N GLY A 4 4.43 -4.38 15.46
CA GLY A 4 3.08 -4.88 15.16
C GLY A 4 2.73 -4.79 13.67
N LEU A 5 3.09 -3.68 13.02
CA LEU A 5 2.84 -3.49 11.59
C LEU A 5 3.80 -4.35 10.75
N ALA A 6 5.09 -4.36 11.11
CA ALA A 6 6.09 -5.20 10.44
C ALA A 6 5.72 -6.70 10.49
N ARG A 7 5.29 -7.19 11.65
CA ARG A 7 4.80 -8.57 11.81
C ARG A 7 3.62 -8.87 10.89
N ARG A 8 2.62 -7.99 10.85
CA ARG A 8 1.44 -8.18 9.99
C ARG A 8 1.79 -8.21 8.50
N VAL A 9 2.72 -7.35 8.06
CA VAL A 9 3.21 -7.34 6.67
C VAL A 9 3.91 -8.66 6.34
N ALA A 10 4.80 -9.13 7.23
CA ALA A 10 5.50 -10.40 7.06
C ALA A 10 4.55 -11.61 7.06
N GLU A 11 3.56 -11.63 7.97
CA GLU A 11 2.53 -12.69 8.04
C GLU A 11 1.65 -12.74 6.79
N ALA A 12 1.43 -11.61 6.13
CA ALA A 12 0.74 -11.54 4.85
C ALA A 12 1.62 -11.97 3.66
N GLY A 13 2.89 -12.31 3.88
CA GLY A 13 3.84 -12.68 2.83
C GLY A 13 4.24 -11.51 1.92
N LEU A 14 4.13 -10.28 2.42
CA LEU A 14 4.46 -9.06 1.69
C LEU A 14 5.88 -8.59 2.05
N ASP A 15 6.57 -8.01 1.08
CA ASP A 15 7.93 -7.46 1.21
C ASP A 15 7.94 -5.94 1.40
N TRP A 16 6.84 -5.37 1.91
CA TRP A 16 6.74 -3.93 2.12
C TRP A 16 7.70 -3.43 3.19
N ILE A 17 8.15 -2.19 3.00
CA ILE A 17 9.18 -1.56 3.81
C ILE A 17 8.55 -0.84 4.99
N ILE A 18 8.97 -1.22 6.20
CA ILE A 18 8.70 -0.47 7.44
C ILE A 18 10.00 0.26 7.81
N PRO A 19 10.04 1.60 7.79
CA PRO A 19 11.24 2.34 8.14
C PRO A 19 11.71 2.02 9.57
N ASP A 20 12.97 1.61 9.69
CA ASP A 20 13.65 1.42 10.96
C ASP A 20 14.39 2.70 11.33
N TRP A 21 13.67 3.60 12.01
CA TRP A 21 14.15 4.92 12.38
C TRP A 21 13.71 5.30 13.80
N GLU A 22 14.46 6.20 14.43
CA GLU A 22 14.16 6.67 15.78
C GLU A 22 13.03 7.72 15.74
N VAL A 23 11.80 7.24 15.87
CA VAL A 23 10.59 8.09 16.00
C VAL A 23 9.72 7.65 17.17
N SER A 24 8.77 8.50 17.54
CA SER A 24 7.78 8.17 18.57
C SER A 24 7.10 6.82 18.26
N PRO A 25 6.89 5.95 19.27
CA PRO A 25 6.20 4.67 19.09
C PRO A 25 4.77 4.78 18.54
N ARG A 26 4.17 5.97 18.57
CA ARG A 26 2.82 6.28 18.04
C ARG A 26 2.82 6.65 16.55
N VAL A 27 4.00 6.89 15.97
CA VAL A 27 4.16 7.18 14.54
C VAL A 27 4.39 5.86 13.83
N HIS A 28 3.57 5.61 12.81
CA HIS A 28 3.67 4.45 11.95
C HIS A 28 3.90 4.93 10.52
N ALA A 29 4.80 4.25 9.80
CA ALA A 29 5.10 4.50 8.41
C ALA A 29 5.24 3.17 7.66
N LEU A 30 4.94 3.20 6.37
CA LEU A 30 4.97 2.06 5.46
C LEU A 30 5.28 2.59 4.06
N SER A 31 6.10 1.85 3.32
CA SER A 31 6.29 2.04 1.88
C SER A 31 6.08 0.70 1.18
N THR A 32 5.19 0.66 0.19
CA THR A 32 4.90 -0.56 -0.55
C THR A 32 6.00 -0.83 -1.58
N THR A 33 6.18 -2.09 -1.97
CA THR A 33 6.96 -2.48 -3.15
C THR A 33 6.01 -2.68 -4.35
N ARG A 34 6.54 -3.20 -5.46
CA ARG A 34 5.71 -3.63 -6.60
C ARG A 34 5.02 -4.98 -6.41
N HIS A 35 5.31 -5.72 -5.34
CA HIS A 35 4.81 -7.08 -5.12
C HIS A 35 3.52 -7.10 -4.28
N GLY A 36 2.76 -8.19 -4.42
CA GLY A 36 1.56 -8.45 -3.61
C GLY A 36 0.27 -7.80 -4.11
N GLY A 37 0.21 -7.43 -5.39
CA GLY A 37 -1.01 -6.93 -6.02
C GLY A 37 -1.55 -7.84 -7.11
N VAL A 38 -2.58 -7.37 -7.82
CA VAL A 38 -3.31 -8.11 -8.86
C VAL A 38 -3.18 -7.51 -10.27
N SER A 39 -2.42 -6.43 -10.42
CA SER A 39 -2.14 -5.83 -11.72
C SER A 39 -1.26 -6.74 -12.59
N SER A 40 -1.42 -6.62 -13.91
CA SER A 40 -0.69 -7.42 -14.91
C SER A 40 0.13 -6.53 -15.84
N GLY A 41 0.99 -7.15 -16.66
CA GLY A 41 1.77 -6.44 -17.68
C GLY A 41 2.87 -5.55 -17.09
N ALA A 42 3.09 -4.37 -17.69
CA ALA A 42 4.12 -3.44 -17.25
C ALA A 42 3.89 -2.91 -15.83
N GLN A 43 2.62 -2.88 -15.40
CA GLN A 43 2.18 -2.41 -14.08
C GLN A 43 2.10 -3.55 -13.04
N ALA A 44 2.56 -4.76 -13.36
CA ALA A 44 2.52 -5.87 -12.41
C ALA A 44 3.44 -5.61 -11.19
N THR A 45 3.04 -5.92 -9.95
CA THR A 45 1.76 -6.52 -9.51
C THR A 45 0.92 -5.56 -8.67
N LEU A 46 1.55 -4.70 -7.86
CA LEU A 46 0.89 -3.74 -7.00
C LEU A 46 0.99 -2.34 -7.61
N ASP A 47 0.06 -2.02 -8.50
CA ASP A 47 -0.15 -0.67 -9.01
C ASP A 47 -1.26 0.02 -8.22
N LEU A 48 -0.90 1.10 -7.50
CA LEU A 48 -1.85 1.91 -6.74
C LEU A 48 -2.44 3.06 -7.58
N GLY A 49 -1.97 3.23 -8.81
CA GLY A 49 -2.44 4.24 -9.76
C GLY A 49 -2.15 5.69 -9.33
N PRO A 50 -2.56 6.66 -10.16
CA PRO A 50 -2.47 8.08 -9.84
C PRO A 50 -3.41 8.44 -8.69
N GLY A 51 -3.14 9.51 -7.95
CA GLY A 51 -3.96 9.87 -6.79
C GLY A 51 -5.44 10.13 -7.14
N SER A 52 -5.71 10.69 -8.31
CA SER A 52 -7.06 10.79 -8.88
C SER A 52 -7.24 9.77 -10.00
N LEU A 53 -8.20 8.86 -9.83
CA LEU A 53 -8.56 7.91 -10.89
C LEU A 53 -9.35 8.65 -11.99
N PRO A 54 -8.92 8.57 -13.27
CA PRO A 54 -9.66 9.20 -14.36
C PRO A 54 -11.05 8.58 -14.51
N ALA A 55 -12.06 9.42 -14.79
CA ALA A 55 -13.39 8.94 -15.12
C ALA A 55 -13.35 8.03 -16.36
N GLY A 56 -14.05 6.90 -16.31
CA GLY A 56 -14.18 5.97 -17.45
C GLY A 56 -13.03 4.99 -17.65
N VAL A 57 -12.00 4.97 -16.79
CA VAL A 57 -10.93 3.96 -16.85
C VAL A 57 -11.31 2.74 -16.02
N ALA A 58 -11.10 1.53 -16.55
CA ALA A 58 -11.24 0.28 -15.82
C ALA A 58 -10.17 0.15 -14.72
N ALA A 59 -10.42 0.77 -13.57
CA ALA A 59 -9.49 0.83 -12.44
C ALA A 59 -9.60 -0.37 -11.49
N ALA A 60 -10.26 -1.47 -11.88
CA ALA A 60 -10.53 -2.60 -10.98
C ALA A 60 -9.26 -3.18 -10.32
N PRO A 61 -8.14 -3.42 -11.04
CA PRO A 61 -6.91 -3.87 -10.41
C PRO A 61 -6.33 -2.85 -9.41
N ILE A 62 -6.39 -1.56 -9.75
CA ILE A 62 -5.93 -0.47 -8.87
C ILE A 62 -6.78 -0.40 -7.61
N LEU A 63 -8.10 -0.47 -7.74
CA LEU A 63 -9.02 -0.45 -6.60
C LEU A 63 -8.80 -1.66 -5.68
N GLU A 64 -8.53 -2.84 -6.24
CA GLU A 64 -8.23 -4.04 -5.47
C GLU A 64 -6.87 -3.95 -4.75
N ASN A 65 -5.85 -3.40 -5.41
CA ASN A 65 -4.55 -3.11 -4.79
C ASN A 65 -4.70 -2.10 -3.65
N ARG A 66 -5.49 -1.03 -3.85
CA ARG A 66 -5.81 -0.04 -2.81
C ARG A 66 -6.60 -0.66 -1.66
N ARG A 67 -7.53 -1.58 -1.95
CA ARG A 67 -8.28 -2.33 -0.93
C ARG A 67 -7.36 -3.20 -0.08
N THR A 68 -6.34 -3.81 -0.69
CA THR A 68 -5.32 -4.59 0.02
C THR A 68 -4.48 -3.68 0.92
N LEU A 69 -3.98 -2.55 0.40
CA LEU A 69 -3.26 -1.55 1.21
C LEU A 69 -4.09 -1.05 2.39
N ALA A 70 -5.38 -0.77 2.20
CA ALA A 70 -6.25 -0.26 3.24
C ALA A 70 -6.36 -1.19 4.47
N GLN A 71 -6.16 -2.51 4.29
CA GLN A 71 -6.15 -3.45 5.42
C GLN A 71 -5.00 -3.21 6.40
N PHE A 72 -3.92 -2.55 5.97
CA PHE A 72 -2.75 -2.24 6.80
C PHE A 72 -2.79 -0.84 7.42
N LEU A 73 -3.79 -0.02 7.06
CA LEU A 73 -3.92 1.36 7.48
C LEU A 73 -5.06 1.53 8.50
N PRO A 74 -4.96 2.47 9.44
CA PRO A 74 -6.03 2.74 10.40
C PRO A 74 -7.25 3.43 9.76
N ALA A 75 -7.07 4.05 8.59
CA ALA A 75 -8.10 4.72 7.81
C ALA A 75 -7.68 4.77 6.32
N PRO A 76 -8.61 5.03 5.38
CA PRO A 76 -8.26 5.22 3.98
C PRO A 76 -7.25 6.37 3.80
N PRO A 77 -6.22 6.21 2.96
CA PRO A 77 -5.25 7.27 2.71
C PRO A 77 -5.88 8.41 1.90
N VAL A 78 -5.42 9.64 2.14
CA VAL A 78 -5.79 10.82 1.35
C VAL A 78 -4.88 10.88 0.13
N TRP A 79 -5.44 10.56 -1.04
CA TRP A 79 -4.72 10.62 -2.30
C TRP A 79 -4.66 12.05 -2.84
N LEU A 80 -3.48 12.49 -3.26
CA LEU A 80 -3.26 13.81 -3.85
C LEU A 80 -3.15 13.71 -5.37
N ALA A 81 -3.67 14.71 -6.09
CA ALA A 81 -3.30 14.92 -7.49
C ALA A 81 -1.90 15.52 -7.52
N GLN A 82 -0.89 14.65 -7.65
CA GLN A 82 0.54 15.01 -7.69
C GLN A 82 0.95 15.60 -9.03
#